data_AF-A0A7K8TL48-F1
#
_entry.id   AF-A0A7K8TL48-F1
#
_cell.length_a   1.000
_cell.length_b   1.000
_cell.length_c   1.000
_cell.angle_alpha   90.00
_cell.angle_beta   90.00
_cell.angle_gamma   90.00
#
_symmetry.space_group_name_H-M   'P 1'
#
loop_
_entity.id
_entity.type
_entity.pdbx_description
1 polymer ?
#
loop_
_entity_poly.entity_id
_entity_poly.type
_entity_poly.pdbx_seq_one_letter_code
_entity_poly.pdbx_strand_id
1 'polypeptide(L)'
;GRSALVRGLQDAERSRLLEAAMTVSGPVRLRELFREQLKGRLRGVATHRVANHGLQRLLDHAPDDVVGEVLEELGPALGDALAQGHPGVLTALMGACRRVPALQQGALRCLFQVGHAPFKPLPFKPHPLLKPRF
;
A
#
# COMPACT_ATOMS: atom_id res chain seq x y z
N GLY A 1 2.11 6.89 21.83
CA GLY A 1 2.97 5.76 22.22
C GLY A 1 3.53 5.05 21.00
N ARG A 2 4.79 4.60 21.06
CA ARG A 2 5.46 3.85 19.98
C ARG A 2 4.78 2.48 19.82
N SER A 3 4.18 2.20 18.67
CA SER A 3 3.49 0.94 18.36
C SER A 3 4.49 -0.23 18.30
N ALA A 4 4.18 -1.33 18.97
CA ALA A 4 5.05 -2.52 18.97
C ALA A 4 5.02 -3.20 17.59
N LEU A 5 3.85 -3.25 16.97
CA LEU A 5 3.69 -3.80 15.63
C LEU A 5 4.47 -3.03 14.59
N VAL A 6 4.42 -1.68 14.61
CA VAL A 6 5.14 -0.86 13.63
C VAL A 6 6.64 -1.13 13.71
N ARG A 7 7.20 -1.25 14.92
CA ARG A 7 8.62 -1.62 15.09
C ARG A 7 8.90 -3.02 14.56
N GLY A 8 8.02 -3.98 14.82
CA GLY A 8 8.15 -5.34 14.29
C GLY A 8 8.10 -5.39 12.76
N LEU A 9 7.23 -4.60 12.13
CA LEU A 9 7.13 -4.49 10.67
C LEU A 9 8.32 -3.77 10.03
N GLN A 10 9.03 -2.92 10.78
CA GLN A 10 10.24 -2.24 10.29
C GLN A 10 11.48 -3.13 10.32
N ASP A 11 11.44 -4.22 11.09
CA ASP A 11 12.51 -5.21 11.19
C ASP A 11 12.35 -6.29 10.10
N ALA A 12 13.41 -6.56 9.35
CA ALA A 12 13.36 -7.40 8.15
C ALA A 12 13.03 -8.88 8.42
N GLU A 13 13.41 -9.39 9.60
CA GLU A 13 13.16 -10.78 9.98
C GLU A 13 11.76 -10.93 10.58
N ARG A 14 11.43 -10.05 11.53
CA ARG A 14 10.12 -10.06 12.21
C ARG A 14 8.98 -9.69 11.27
N SER A 15 9.21 -8.84 10.27
CA SER A 15 8.15 -8.43 9.34
C SER A 15 7.56 -9.63 8.62
N ARG A 16 8.36 -10.63 8.23
CA ARG A 16 7.89 -11.82 7.53
C ARG A 16 6.98 -12.68 8.39
N LEU A 17 7.33 -12.85 9.67
CA LEU A 17 6.48 -13.56 10.63
C LEU A 17 5.16 -12.83 10.86
N LEU A 18 5.20 -11.50 10.95
CA LEU A 18 4.00 -10.67 11.12
C LEU A 18 3.11 -10.69 9.87
N GLU A 19 3.68 -10.67 8.66
CA GLU A 19 2.94 -10.85 7.41
C GLU A 19 2.23 -12.22 7.38
N ALA A 20 2.94 -13.29 7.73
CA ALA A 20 2.35 -14.63 7.81
C ALA A 20 1.22 -14.70 8.85
N ALA A 21 1.42 -14.09 10.02
CA ALA A 21 0.40 -14.03 11.06
C ALA A 21 -0.86 -13.26 10.62
N MET A 22 -0.72 -12.16 9.87
CA MET A 22 -1.86 -11.42 9.31
C MET A 22 -2.67 -12.27 8.33
N THR A 23 -2.01 -13.14 7.56
CA THR A 23 -2.65 -14.01 6.55
C THR A 23 -3.62 -15.01 7.18
N VAL A 24 -3.34 -15.46 8.41
CA VAL A 24 -4.15 -16.44 9.15
C VAL A 24 -5.03 -15.80 10.23
N SER A 25 -4.95 -14.48 10.40
CA SER A 25 -5.70 -13.76 11.42
C SER A 25 -7.15 -13.54 10.99
N GLY A 26 -8.09 -13.80 11.91
CA GLY A 26 -9.50 -13.50 11.68
C GLY A 26 -9.79 -11.99 11.61
N PRO A 27 -10.94 -11.59 11.05
CA PRO A 27 -11.27 -10.19 10.79
C PRO A 27 -11.33 -9.32 12.05
N VAL A 28 -11.76 -9.88 13.19
CA VAL A 28 -11.78 -9.18 14.48
C VAL A 28 -10.36 -8.80 14.91
N ARG A 29 -9.42 -9.75 14.83
CA ARG A 29 -8.03 -9.52 15.20
C ARG A 29 -7.35 -8.50 14.29
N LEU A 30 -7.57 -8.59 12.98
CA LEU A 30 -6.99 -7.62 12.02
C LEU A 30 -7.51 -6.21 12.26
N ARG A 31 -8.79 -6.07 12.64
CA ARG A 31 -9.40 -4.78 13.00
C ARG A 31 -8.79 -4.18 14.26
N GLU A 32 -8.65 -4.95 15.33
CA GLU A 32 -7.96 -4.52 16.57
C GLU A 32 -6.53 -4.11 16.27
N LEU A 33 -5.79 -4.98 15.56
CA LEU A 33 -4.40 -4.75 15.17
C LEU A 33 -4.25 -3.43 14.41
N PHE A 34 -5.11 -3.19 13.42
CA PHE A 34 -5.11 -1.95 12.66
C PHE A 34 -5.38 -0.73 13.54
N ARG A 35 -6.51 -0.72 14.26
CA ARG A 35 -6.98 0.45 15.00
C ARG A 35 -6.04 0.84 16.15
N GLU A 36 -5.45 -0.13 16.83
CA GLU A 36 -4.56 0.13 17.96
C GLU A 36 -3.13 0.47 17.52
N GLN A 37 -2.62 -0.25 16.52
CA GLN A 37 -1.19 -0.26 16.24
C GLN A 37 -0.78 0.44 14.94
N LEU A 38 -1.68 0.61 13.96
CA LEU A 38 -1.36 1.17 12.65
C LEU A 38 -2.07 2.49 12.33
N LYS A 39 -3.33 2.64 12.77
CA LYS A 39 -4.11 3.87 12.52
C LYS A 39 -3.37 5.11 13.04
N GLY A 40 -3.41 6.17 12.24
CA GLY A 40 -2.67 7.42 12.44
C GLY A 40 -1.17 7.34 12.10
N ARG A 41 -0.69 6.24 11.51
CA ARG A 41 0.73 6.00 11.19
C ARG A 41 0.94 5.46 9.78
N LEU A 42 -0.10 5.36 8.96
CA LEU A 42 -0.03 4.64 7.69
C LEU A 42 0.93 5.25 6.69
N ARG A 43 1.03 6.59 6.64
CA ARG A 43 2.01 7.27 5.78
C ARG A 43 3.43 6.77 6.04
N GLY A 44 3.86 6.75 7.31
CA GLY A 44 5.19 6.28 7.70
C GLY A 44 5.41 4.79 7.47
N VAL A 45 4.36 3.96 7.61
CA VAL A 45 4.42 2.53 7.30
C VAL A 45 4.55 2.31 5.79
N ALA A 46 3.76 3.03 4.99
CA ALA A 46 3.73 2.92 3.53
C ALA A 46 5.04 3.39 2.88
N THR A 47 5.71 4.40 3.44
CA THR A 47 6.98 4.93 2.91
C THR A 47 8.21 4.19 3.46
N HIS A 48 8.04 3.20 4.34
CA HIS A 48 9.17 2.47 4.92
C HIS A 48 9.54 1.23 4.10
N ARG A 49 10.84 1.06 3.82
CA ARG A 49 11.39 0.01 2.93
C ARG A 49 10.96 -1.45 3.25
N VAL A 50 10.72 -1.76 4.53
CA VAL A 50 10.24 -3.09 4.98
C VAL A 50 8.75 -3.08 5.28
N ALA A 51 8.34 -2.25 6.24
CA ALA A 51 6.96 -2.22 6.75
C ALA A 51 5.85 -2.01 5.71
N ASN A 52 6.15 -1.46 4.52
CA ASN A 52 5.17 -1.35 3.44
C ASN A 52 4.59 -2.71 3.02
N HIS A 53 5.37 -3.80 3.12
CA HIS A 53 4.89 -5.15 2.81
C HIS A 53 3.86 -5.65 3.83
N GLY A 54 4.07 -5.32 5.11
CA GLY A 54 3.10 -5.60 6.17
C GLY A 54 1.76 -4.89 5.93
N LEU A 55 1.80 -3.65 5.44
CA LEU A 55 0.58 -2.92 5.09
C LEU A 55 -0.15 -3.53 3.88
N GLN A 56 0.59 -3.93 2.84
CA GLN A 56 0.02 -4.64 1.70
C GLN A 56 -0.65 -5.94 2.16
N ARG A 57 0.04 -6.71 3.01
CA ARG A 57 -0.49 -7.94 3.58
C ARG A 57 -1.75 -7.73 4.41
N LEU A 58 -1.77 -6.69 5.23
CA LEU A 58 -2.97 -6.31 5.97
C LEU A 58 -4.12 -6.06 4.99
N LEU A 59 -3.91 -5.27 3.93
CA LEU A 59 -4.94 -4.92 2.96
C LEU A 59 -5.50 -6.13 2.20
N ASP A 60 -4.65 -7.11 1.89
CA ASP A 60 -5.07 -8.36 1.25
C ASP A 60 -6.14 -9.10 2.08
N HIS A 61 -6.04 -9.04 3.42
CA HIS A 61 -6.90 -9.79 4.35
C HIS A 61 -7.84 -8.91 5.20
N ALA A 62 -7.74 -7.58 5.09
CA ALA A 62 -8.48 -6.65 5.93
C ALA A 62 -10.00 -6.75 5.69
N PRO A 63 -10.81 -6.67 6.76
CA PRO A 63 -12.24 -6.51 6.63
C PRO A 63 -12.57 -5.13 6.02
N ASP A 64 -13.73 -5.05 5.37
CA ASP A 64 -14.13 -3.91 4.54
C ASP A 64 -14.11 -2.56 5.26
N ASP A 65 -14.46 -2.53 6.55
CA ASP A 65 -14.42 -1.31 7.36
C ASP A 65 -13.00 -0.79 7.56
N VAL A 66 -12.03 -1.70 7.77
CA VAL A 66 -10.61 -1.34 7.86
C VAL A 66 -10.10 -0.83 6.52
N VAL A 67 -10.55 -1.39 5.39
CA VAL A 67 -10.19 -0.89 4.05
C VAL A 67 -10.64 0.55 3.86
N GLY A 68 -11.86 0.88 4.31
CA GLY A 68 -12.38 2.25 4.31
C GLY A 68 -11.51 3.20 5.13
N GLU A 69 -11.18 2.82 6.37
CA GLU A 69 -10.32 3.62 7.25
C GLU A 69 -8.90 3.82 6.66
N VAL A 70 -8.33 2.79 6.02
CA VAL A 70 -7.04 2.91 5.32
C VAL A 70 -7.14 3.86 4.13
N LEU A 71 -8.20 3.79 3.33
CA LEU A 71 -8.38 4.67 2.18
C LEU A 71 -8.49 6.13 2.62
N GLU A 72 -9.24 6.41 3.69
CA GLU A 72 -9.40 7.77 4.24
C GLU A 72 -8.07 8.34 4.74
N GLU A 73 -7.28 7.55 5.47
CA GLU A 73 -6.02 8.01 6.05
C GLU A 73 -4.88 8.07 5.02
N LEU A 74 -4.72 7.02 4.21
CA LEU A 74 -3.58 6.87 3.30
C LEU A 74 -3.82 7.47 1.92
N GLY A 75 -5.07 7.54 1.45
CA GLY A 75 -5.43 8.02 0.12
C GLY A 75 -4.73 9.33 -0.28
N PRO A 76 -4.79 10.40 0.56
CA PRO A 76 -4.13 11.67 0.28
C PRO A 76 -2.59 11.60 0.26
N ALA A 77 -1.98 10.57 0.83
CA ALA A 77 -0.54 10.40 0.97
C ALA A 77 0.05 9.26 0.10
N LEU A 78 -0.76 8.65 -0.77
CA LEU A 78 -0.31 7.57 -1.65
C LEU A 78 0.88 7.96 -2.55
N GLY A 79 0.99 9.26 -2.89
CA GLY A 79 2.09 9.78 -3.71
C GLY A 79 3.45 9.62 -3.06
N ASP A 80 3.50 9.67 -1.73
CA ASP A 80 4.75 9.48 -1.01
C ASP A 80 5.22 8.03 -1.11
N ALA A 81 4.31 7.06 -0.99
CA ALA A 81 4.65 5.65 -1.14
C ALA A 81 5.16 5.34 -2.56
N LEU A 82 4.54 5.93 -3.59
CA LEU A 82 5.01 5.83 -4.97
C LEU A 82 6.38 6.47 -5.17
N ALA A 83 6.61 7.66 -4.62
CA ALA A 83 7.89 8.36 -4.70
C ALA A 83 9.03 7.57 -4.03
N GLN A 84 8.71 6.76 -3.01
CA GLN A 84 9.66 5.84 -2.37
C GLN A 84 9.82 4.50 -3.11
N GLY A 85 9.17 4.31 -4.26
CA GLY A 85 9.26 3.07 -5.03
C GLY A 85 8.46 1.91 -4.44
N HIS A 86 7.37 2.19 -3.71
CA HIS A 86 6.49 1.18 -3.11
C HIS A 86 5.10 1.10 -3.80
N PRO A 87 5.02 0.84 -5.13
CA PRO A 87 3.74 0.80 -5.84
C PRO A 87 2.81 -0.32 -5.38
N GLY A 88 3.35 -1.36 -4.75
CA GLY A 88 2.56 -2.45 -4.17
C GLY A 88 1.53 -1.96 -3.15
N VAL A 89 1.82 -0.88 -2.41
CA VAL A 89 0.86 -0.28 -1.46
C VAL A 89 -0.39 0.23 -2.17
N LEU A 90 -0.20 0.93 -3.30
CA LEU A 90 -1.30 1.39 -4.14
C LEU A 90 -2.08 0.20 -4.71
N THR A 91 -1.39 -0.79 -5.28
CA THR A 91 -2.03 -1.97 -5.88
C THR A 91 -2.85 -2.75 -4.86
N ALA A 92 -2.31 -2.97 -3.65
CA ALA A 92 -3.02 -3.65 -2.57
C ALA A 92 -4.26 -2.88 -2.11
N LEU A 93 -4.16 -1.55 -1.96
CA LEU A 93 -5.30 -0.72 -1.59
C LEU A 93 -6.39 -0.73 -2.67
N MET A 94 -6.03 -0.59 -3.94
CA MET A 94 -7.00 -0.68 -5.05
C MET A 94 -7.65 -2.07 -5.09
N GLY A 95 -6.87 -3.13 -4.90
CA GLY A 95 -7.37 -4.51 -4.83
C GLY A 95 -8.35 -4.73 -3.68
N ALA A 96 -8.07 -4.15 -2.51
CA ALA A 96 -8.94 -4.20 -1.34
C ALA A 96 -10.23 -3.39 -1.57
N CYS A 97 -10.13 -2.16 -2.08
CA CYS A 97 -11.29 -1.32 -2.39
C CYS A 97 -12.20 -1.95 -3.46
N ARG A 98 -11.66 -2.76 -4.37
CA ARG A 98 -12.48 -3.47 -5.37
C ARG A 98 -13.50 -4.42 -4.73
N ARG A 99 -13.22 -4.96 -3.54
CA ARG A 99 -14.15 -5.82 -2.78
C ARG A 99 -15.34 -5.05 -2.20
N VAL A 100 -15.24 -3.72 -2.11
CA VAL A 100 -16.21 -2.86 -1.42
C VAL A 100 -16.74 -1.79 -2.39
N PRO A 101 -17.91 -1.99 -3.04
CA PRO A 101 -18.42 -1.09 -4.07
C PRO A 101 -18.46 0.40 -3.67
N ALA A 102 -18.80 0.69 -2.42
CA ALA A 102 -18.86 2.06 -1.89
C ALA A 102 -17.50 2.79 -1.90
N LEU A 103 -16.38 2.06 -1.86
CA LEU A 103 -15.04 2.64 -1.80
C LEU A 103 -14.43 2.89 -3.19
N GLN A 104 -14.95 2.26 -4.24
CA GLN A 104 -14.32 2.26 -5.58
C GLN A 104 -14.16 3.67 -6.16
N GLN A 105 -15.17 4.53 -6.01
CA GLN A 105 -15.07 5.92 -6.49
C GLN A 105 -14.03 6.74 -5.72
N GLY A 106 -13.92 6.51 -4.40
CA GLY A 106 -12.87 7.14 -3.58
C GLY A 106 -11.48 6.68 -4.00
N ALA A 107 -11.33 5.38 -4.24
CA ALA A 107 -10.08 4.77 -4.67
C ALA A 107 -9.62 5.30 -6.05
N LEU A 108 -10.52 5.38 -7.03
CA LEU A 108 -10.23 5.96 -8.35
C LEU A 108 -9.83 7.43 -8.26
N ARG A 109 -10.52 8.23 -7.43
CA ARG A 109 -10.15 9.63 -7.21
C ARG A 109 -8.73 9.76 -6.66
N CYS A 110 -8.38 8.95 -5.65
CA CYS A 110 -7.02 8.94 -5.12
C CYS A 110 -6.02 8.56 -6.22
N LEU A 111 -6.28 7.47 -6.97
CA LEU A 111 -5.41 7.01 -8.06
C LEU A 111 -5.12 8.11 -9.09
N PHE A 112 -6.14 8.81 -9.56
CA PHE A 112 -5.96 9.88 -10.54
C PHE A 112 -5.21 11.08 -9.94
N GLN A 113 -5.47 11.45 -8.69
CA GLN A 113 -4.72 12.52 -8.01
C GLN A 113 -3.22 12.23 -7.93
N VAL A 114 -2.83 10.98 -7.65
CA VAL A 114 -1.41 10.61 -7.65
C VAL A 114 -0.81 10.53 -9.05
N GLY A 115 -1.58 10.09 -10.05
CA GLY A 115 -1.14 10.02 -11.45
C GLY A 115 -0.95 11.39 -12.13
N HIS A 116 -1.54 12.45 -11.58
CA HIS A 116 -1.43 13.82 -12.09
C HIS A 116 -0.28 14.65 -11.45
N ALA A 117 0.46 14.11 -10.46
CA ALA A 117 1.80 14.62 -10.14
C ALA A 117 2.73 14.30 -11.32
N PRO A 118 3.73 15.14 -11.69
CA PRO A 118 4.45 14.97 -12.94
C PRO A 118 5.22 13.64 -12.90
N PHE A 119 4.64 12.61 -13.51
CA PHE A 119 5.37 11.47 -14.02
C PHE A 119 6.47 12.08 -14.89
N LYS A 120 7.71 12.10 -14.40
CA LYS A 120 8.86 12.49 -15.20
C LYS A 120 9.12 11.26 -16.07
N PRO A 121 8.68 11.23 -17.34
CA PRO A 121 8.94 10.08 -18.17
C PRO A 121 10.45 9.87 -18.18
N LEU A 122 10.89 8.66 -17.84
CA LEU A 122 12.26 8.25 -18.14
C LEU A 122 12.47 8.51 -19.63
N PRO A 123 13.60 9.10 -20.05
CA PRO A 123 13.84 9.37 -21.46
C PRO A 123 13.71 8.06 -22.22
N PHE A 124 12.68 7.96 -23.05
CA PHE A 124 12.52 6.86 -23.98
C PHE A 124 13.69 6.93 -24.95
N LYS A 125 14.64 6.00 -24.82
CA LYS A 125 15.66 5.76 -25.83
C LYS A 125 15.10 4.69 -26.76
N PRO A 126 14.57 5.04 -27.95
CA PRO A 126 14.23 4.02 -28.92
C PRO A 126 15.49 3.23 -29.23
N HIS A 127 15.45 1.90 -29.06
CA HIS A 127 16.46 1.07 -29.69
C HIS A 127 16.36 1.29 -31.20
N PRO A 128 17.50 1.53 -31.89
CA PRO A 128 17.47 1.66 -33.34
C PRO A 128 16.86 0.38 -33.91
N LEU A 129 15.77 0.53 -34.65
CA LEU A 129 15.23 -0.54 -35.48
C LEU A 129 16.38 -1.03 -36.36
N LEU A 130 16.81 -2.27 -36.16
CA LEU A 130 17.71 -2.96 -37.07
C LEU A 130 17.04 -2.89 -38.45
N LYS A 131 17.60 -2.07 -39.35
CA LYS A 131 17.13 -2.01 -40.72
C LYS A 131 17.26 -3.41 -41.31
N PRO A 132 16.23 -3.94 -42.00
CA PRO A 132 16.36 -5.22 -42.68
C PRO A 132 17.51 -5.12 -43.67
N ARG A 133 18.44 -6.09 -43.60
CA ARG A 133 19.44 -6.29 -44.64
C ARG A 133 18.68 -6.80 -45.87
N PHE A 134 18.57 -5.95 -46.89
CA PHE A 134 18.30 -6.39 -48.25
C PHE A 134 19.58 -6.99 -48.83
#